data_AF-A0A970YH53-F1
#
_entry.id   AF-A0A970YH53-F1
#
_cell.length_a   1.000
_cell.length_b   1.000
_cell.length_c   1.000
_cell.angle_alpha   90.00
_cell.angle_beta   90.00
_cell.angle_gamma   90.00
#
_symmetry.space_group_name_H-M   'P 1'
#
loop_
_entity.id
_entity.type
_entity.pdbx_description
1 polymer ?
#
loop_
_entity_poly.entity_id
_entity_poly.type
_entity_poly.pdbx_seq_one_letter_code
_entity_poly.pdbx_strand_id
1 'polypeptide(L)'
;RIHQYQHRSGGAFNYVGEDPLQVQPRPTLGTLNSSFFGHLMLGLGDRERALAVGGFLRRFVELNREHMRAGFFYSNVTPEGSLLTEARPGERYTSLVDARLPKQEFWQTGTTMAYLAVLYEAVREQWGGEEEALPYLEAALELLPFDACQTLEGYLWPSKCKVGWGAGELLRVLVKFGLGTEEQIEDAYQVARKVGVHTFMGNQLPDGGWSAMHYPVSELDPEYNLSYVPVRGRVNVPQQAVPGYSKLYLPPEELTGEFLGELEAVYRGLVAYREWLS
;
A
#
# COMPACT_ATOMS: atom_id res chain seq x y z
N ARG A 1 -9.51 20.00 -12.92
CA ARG A 1 -8.12 19.85 -12.44
C ARG A 1 -7.80 18.40 -12.07
N ILE A 2 -8.57 17.75 -11.20
CA ILE A 2 -8.22 16.42 -10.67
C ILE A 2 -7.95 15.33 -11.73
N HIS A 3 -8.72 15.29 -12.82
CA HIS A 3 -8.50 14.32 -13.91
C HIS A 3 -7.19 14.53 -14.68
N GLN A 4 -6.53 15.69 -14.55
CA GLN A 4 -5.24 15.95 -15.21
C GLN A 4 -4.09 15.15 -14.56
N TYR A 5 -4.30 14.58 -13.37
CA TYR A 5 -3.33 13.71 -12.71
C TYR A 5 -3.23 12.33 -13.37
N GLN A 6 -4.28 11.87 -14.04
CA GLN A 6 -4.30 10.55 -14.67
C GLN A 6 -3.61 10.60 -16.04
N HIS A 7 -2.56 9.81 -16.18
CA HIS A 7 -1.89 9.57 -17.44
C HIS A 7 -2.73 8.62 -18.31
N ARG A 8 -2.55 8.66 -19.65
CA ARG A 8 -3.23 7.77 -20.61
C ARG A 8 -3.01 6.27 -20.36
N SER A 9 -1.98 5.90 -19.61
CA SER A 9 -1.76 4.51 -19.18
C SER A 9 -2.71 4.07 -18.06
N GLY A 10 -3.45 4.98 -17.46
CA GLY A 10 -4.32 4.75 -16.30
C GLY A 10 -3.68 5.06 -14.95
N GLY A 11 -2.35 5.11 -14.87
CA GLY A 11 -1.62 5.52 -13.67
C GLY A 11 -1.76 7.02 -13.38
N ALA A 12 -1.52 7.43 -12.14
CA ALA A 12 -1.62 8.82 -11.72
C ALA A 12 -0.28 9.40 -11.27
N PHE A 13 0.00 10.63 -11.70
CA PHE A 13 1.14 11.39 -11.20
C PHE A 13 0.90 11.85 -9.76
N ASN A 14 1.98 12.05 -8.99
CA ASN A 14 1.90 12.67 -7.68
C ASN A 14 1.87 14.22 -7.73
N TYR A 15 2.23 14.80 -8.87
CA TYR A 15 2.26 16.24 -9.12
C TYR A 15 2.14 16.53 -10.61
N VAL A 16 1.40 17.58 -10.96
CA VAL A 16 1.15 18.00 -12.36
C VAL A 16 1.39 19.49 -12.60
N GLY A 17 2.12 20.17 -11.73
CA GLY A 17 2.28 21.62 -11.77
C GLY A 17 1.22 22.37 -10.97
N GLU A 18 1.43 23.67 -10.79
CA GLU A 18 0.45 24.59 -10.21
C GLU A 18 -0.51 25.18 -11.26
N ASP A 19 -0.04 25.35 -12.50
CA ASP A 19 -0.84 25.95 -13.58
C ASP A 19 -1.84 24.93 -14.16
N PRO A 20 -3.16 25.20 -14.10
CA PRO A 20 -4.19 24.35 -14.70
C PRO A 20 -4.09 24.23 -16.22
N LEU A 21 -3.48 25.20 -16.90
CA LEU A 21 -3.32 25.26 -18.34
C LEU A 21 -2.01 24.64 -18.84
N GLN A 22 -1.04 24.41 -17.94
CA GLN A 22 0.26 23.82 -18.27
C GLN A 22 0.59 22.65 -17.35
N VAL A 23 0.19 21.45 -17.77
CA VAL A 23 0.50 20.20 -17.05
C VAL A 23 2.00 19.93 -17.11
N GLN A 24 2.61 19.73 -15.95
CA GLN A 24 4.03 19.35 -15.80
C GLN A 24 4.12 17.91 -15.30
N PRO A 25 4.11 16.91 -16.19
CA PRO A 25 4.16 15.51 -15.79
C PRO A 25 5.51 15.16 -15.15
N ARG A 26 5.48 14.25 -14.19
CA ARG A 26 6.68 13.67 -13.57
C ARG A 26 7.26 12.58 -14.46
N PRO A 27 8.57 12.28 -14.33
CA PRO A 27 9.22 11.27 -15.17
C PRO A 27 8.84 9.83 -14.84
N THR A 28 8.05 9.60 -13.77
CA THR A 28 7.65 8.27 -13.33
C THR A 28 6.20 8.23 -12.88
N LEU A 29 5.63 7.03 -12.92
CA LEU A 29 4.35 6.65 -12.34
C LEU A 29 4.59 5.53 -11.33
N GLY A 30 3.92 5.58 -10.18
CA GLY A 30 4.04 4.59 -9.12
C GLY A 30 2.68 4.11 -8.63
N THR A 31 2.68 3.10 -7.77
CA THR A 31 1.43 2.48 -7.31
C THR A 31 0.68 3.34 -6.31
N LEU A 32 1.39 3.99 -5.38
CA LEU A 32 0.78 4.79 -4.31
C LEU A 32 -0.24 5.83 -4.82
N ASN A 33 0.20 6.77 -5.65
CA ASN A 33 -0.71 7.83 -6.13
C ASN A 33 -1.80 7.27 -7.06
N SER A 34 -1.48 6.20 -7.80
CA SER A 34 -2.43 5.55 -8.69
C SER A 34 -3.55 4.86 -7.91
N SER A 35 -3.24 4.10 -6.85
CA SER A 35 -4.23 3.41 -6.02
C SER A 35 -5.13 4.38 -5.26
N PHE A 36 -4.56 5.43 -4.64
CA PHE A 36 -5.34 6.49 -3.99
C PHE A 36 -6.25 7.24 -4.99
N PHE A 37 -5.73 7.60 -6.17
CA PHE A 37 -6.56 8.18 -7.23
C PHE A 37 -7.69 7.23 -7.64
N GLY A 38 -7.40 5.94 -7.77
CA GLY A 38 -8.40 4.90 -8.04
C GLY A 38 -9.50 4.84 -6.99
N HIS A 39 -9.14 4.80 -5.70
CA HIS A 39 -10.13 4.81 -4.61
C HIS A 39 -11.04 6.05 -4.67
N LEU A 40 -10.48 7.21 -5.01
CA LEU A 40 -11.28 8.41 -5.23
C LEU A 40 -12.24 8.25 -6.41
N MET A 41 -11.79 7.70 -7.55
CA MET A 41 -12.66 7.48 -8.71
C MET A 41 -13.79 6.50 -8.40
N LEU A 42 -13.52 5.46 -7.61
CA LEU A 42 -14.56 4.56 -7.08
C LEU A 42 -15.58 5.32 -6.22
N GLY A 43 -15.12 6.16 -5.28
CA GLY A 43 -16.00 6.96 -4.43
C GLY A 43 -16.85 7.97 -5.22
N LEU A 44 -16.37 8.44 -6.36
CA LEU A 44 -17.11 9.34 -7.27
C LEU A 44 -18.00 8.59 -8.27
N GLY A 45 -17.94 7.26 -8.33
CA GLY A 45 -18.64 6.45 -9.34
C GLY A 45 -18.09 6.62 -10.75
N ASP A 46 -16.87 7.15 -10.93
CA ASP A 46 -16.22 7.29 -12.24
C ASP A 46 -15.62 5.94 -12.69
N ARG A 47 -16.49 5.09 -13.25
CA ARG A 47 -16.15 3.73 -13.70
C ARG A 47 -14.99 3.72 -14.68
N GLU A 48 -14.98 4.61 -15.67
CA GLU A 48 -13.96 4.64 -16.73
C GLU A 48 -12.57 4.83 -16.13
N ARG A 49 -12.41 5.84 -15.26
CA ARG A 49 -11.12 6.15 -14.65
C ARG A 49 -10.71 5.11 -13.63
N ALA A 50 -11.64 4.57 -12.85
CA ALA A 50 -11.37 3.50 -11.91
C ALA A 50 -10.85 2.23 -12.63
N LEU A 51 -11.50 1.81 -13.71
CA LEU A 51 -11.04 0.69 -14.53
C LEU A 51 -9.68 0.97 -15.17
N ALA A 52 -9.41 2.20 -15.62
CA ALA A 52 -8.11 2.57 -16.17
C ALA A 52 -6.99 2.43 -15.12
N VAL A 53 -7.22 2.85 -13.86
CA VAL A 53 -6.27 2.60 -12.76
C VAL A 53 -6.09 1.11 -12.51
N GLY A 54 -7.18 0.33 -12.48
CA GLY A 54 -7.11 -1.11 -12.29
C GLY A 54 -6.27 -1.80 -13.36
N GLY A 55 -6.47 -1.41 -14.62
CA GLY A 55 -5.67 -1.89 -15.74
C GLY A 55 -4.18 -1.51 -15.63
N PHE A 56 -3.88 -0.31 -15.15
CA PHE A 56 -2.51 0.13 -14.87
C PHE A 56 -1.85 -0.73 -13.78
N LEU A 57 -2.50 -0.86 -12.62
CA LEU A 57 -1.95 -1.60 -11.49
C LEU A 57 -1.82 -3.10 -11.79
N ARG A 58 -2.77 -3.70 -12.52
CA ARG A 58 -2.65 -5.09 -13.00
C ARG A 58 -1.38 -5.30 -13.84
N ARG A 59 -1.12 -4.41 -14.80
CA ARG A 59 0.12 -4.46 -15.60
C ARG A 59 1.37 -4.20 -14.74
N PHE A 60 1.26 -3.35 -13.73
CA PHE A 60 2.35 -3.07 -12.80
C PHE A 60 2.73 -4.32 -11.99
N VAL A 61 1.75 -5.08 -11.51
CA VAL A 61 1.95 -6.39 -10.86
C VAL A 61 2.60 -7.39 -11.82
N GLU A 62 2.10 -7.46 -13.06
CA GLU A 62 2.66 -8.34 -14.10
C GLU A 62 4.14 -8.04 -14.39
N LEU A 63 4.51 -6.77 -14.54
CA LEU A 63 5.91 -6.34 -14.72
C LEU A 63 6.82 -6.78 -13.56
N ASN A 64 6.27 -6.89 -12.35
CA ASN A 64 7.02 -7.28 -11.16
C ASN A 64 7.01 -8.79 -10.89
N ARG A 65 6.25 -9.61 -11.62
CA ARG A 65 6.00 -11.02 -11.27
C ARG A 65 7.27 -11.83 -11.02
N GLU A 66 8.22 -11.82 -11.96
CA GLU A 66 9.47 -12.57 -11.81
C GLU A 66 10.39 -11.98 -10.74
N HIS A 67 10.30 -10.66 -10.51
CA HIS A 67 11.06 -9.98 -9.47
C HIS A 67 10.54 -10.32 -8.07
N MET A 68 9.22 -10.42 -7.90
CA MET A 68 8.60 -10.80 -6.63
C MET A 68 9.02 -12.22 -6.22
N ARG A 69 9.13 -13.15 -7.17
CA ARG A 69 9.68 -14.50 -6.94
C ARG A 69 11.13 -14.47 -6.47
N ALA A 70 11.91 -13.48 -6.89
CA ALA A 70 13.27 -13.25 -6.43
C ALA A 70 13.34 -12.41 -5.13
N GLY A 71 12.20 -12.03 -4.55
CA GLY A 71 12.13 -11.24 -3.33
C GLY A 71 12.23 -9.73 -3.52
N PHE A 72 11.92 -9.21 -4.72
CA PHE A 72 11.93 -7.78 -5.03
C PHE A 72 10.61 -7.28 -5.64
N PHE A 73 10.21 -6.06 -5.29
CA PHE A 73 9.11 -5.34 -5.93
C PHE A 73 9.57 -3.91 -6.25
N TYR A 74 9.64 -3.55 -7.52
CA TYR A 74 10.08 -2.23 -7.97
C TYR A 74 8.91 -1.23 -7.99
N SER A 75 9.16 -0.01 -7.51
CA SER A 75 8.12 0.95 -7.14
C SER A 75 7.67 1.88 -8.27
N ASN A 76 8.40 1.93 -9.39
CA ASN A 76 8.16 2.93 -10.44
C ASN A 76 8.25 2.34 -11.86
N VAL A 77 7.46 2.92 -12.76
CA VAL A 77 7.56 2.74 -14.22
C VAL A 77 7.75 4.10 -14.90
N THR A 78 8.31 4.10 -16.11
CA THR A 78 8.25 5.26 -17.00
C THR A 78 6.82 5.50 -17.51
N PRO A 79 6.47 6.70 -18.00
CA PRO A 79 5.18 6.95 -18.66
C PRO A 79 4.91 6.02 -19.84
N GLU A 80 5.96 5.51 -20.50
CA GLU A 80 5.90 4.54 -21.59
C GLU A 80 5.61 3.11 -21.09
N GLY A 81 5.71 2.85 -19.79
CA GLY A 81 5.38 1.58 -19.15
C GLY A 81 6.57 0.67 -18.89
N SER A 82 7.81 1.15 -18.96
CA SER A 82 8.98 0.35 -18.62
C SER A 82 9.25 0.35 -17.12
N LEU A 83 9.43 -0.82 -16.51
CA LEU A 83 9.78 -0.96 -15.10
C LEU A 83 11.19 -0.40 -14.83
N LEU A 84 11.32 0.44 -13.82
CA LEU A 84 12.60 0.99 -13.40
C LEU A 84 13.24 0.08 -12.35
N THR A 85 14.31 -0.60 -12.74
CA THR A 85 14.99 -1.60 -11.88
C THR A 85 16.36 -1.16 -11.37
N GLU A 86 16.88 -0.03 -11.85
CA GLU A 86 18.13 0.55 -11.37
C GLU A 86 17.87 1.51 -10.20
N ALA A 87 18.69 1.41 -9.15
CA ALA A 87 18.69 2.34 -8.03
C ALA A 87 20.12 2.78 -7.73
N ARG A 88 20.37 4.09 -7.69
CA ARG A 88 21.68 4.62 -7.27
C ARG A 88 21.81 4.55 -5.74
N PRO A 89 23.02 4.73 -5.18
CA PRO A 89 23.19 4.84 -3.74
C PRO A 89 22.27 5.92 -3.17
N GLY A 90 21.49 5.56 -2.15
CA GLY A 90 20.53 6.44 -1.52
C GLY A 90 19.15 6.49 -2.17
N GLU A 91 18.92 5.80 -3.29
CA GLU A 91 17.62 5.74 -3.97
C GLU A 91 16.90 4.40 -3.72
N ARG A 92 17.57 3.41 -3.13
CA ARG A 92 17.02 2.06 -2.96
C ARG A 92 15.71 2.10 -2.18
N TYR A 93 15.66 2.89 -1.10
CA TYR A 93 14.48 3.01 -0.24
C TYR A 93 13.20 3.35 -1.01
N THR A 94 13.28 4.27 -1.97
CA THR A 94 12.14 4.73 -2.79
C THR A 94 11.93 3.92 -4.07
N SER A 95 12.93 3.15 -4.49
CA SER A 95 12.92 2.47 -5.79
C SER A 95 12.43 1.04 -5.74
N LEU A 96 12.57 0.34 -4.60
CA LEU A 96 12.07 -1.02 -4.45
C LEU A 96 11.76 -1.43 -3.01
N VAL A 97 10.95 -2.47 -2.88
CA VAL A 97 10.77 -3.27 -1.67
C VAL A 97 11.51 -4.59 -1.85
N ASP A 98 12.41 -4.90 -0.92
CA ASP A 98 13.12 -6.17 -0.81
C ASP A 98 12.55 -6.97 0.36
N ALA A 99 12.03 -8.17 0.10
CA ALA A 99 11.32 -8.94 1.11
C ALA A 99 12.13 -9.25 2.38
N ARG A 100 13.46 -9.12 2.31
CA ARG A 100 14.39 -9.43 3.40
C ARG A 100 14.72 -8.23 4.29
N LEU A 101 14.38 -7.01 3.87
CA LEU A 101 14.73 -5.82 4.64
C LEU A 101 13.60 -5.34 5.55
N PRO A 102 13.93 -4.86 6.77
CA PRO A 102 12.93 -4.49 7.77
C PRO A 102 12.35 -3.08 7.63
N LYS A 103 13.01 -2.14 6.95
CA LYS A 103 12.58 -0.72 6.89
C LYS A 103 12.54 -0.22 5.46
N GLN A 104 11.34 -0.04 4.92
CA GLN A 104 11.10 0.25 3.50
C GLN A 104 9.75 0.93 3.28
N GLU A 105 9.47 1.30 2.04
CA GLU A 105 8.16 1.78 1.58
C GLU A 105 7.20 0.61 1.30
N PHE A 106 6.75 -0.11 2.34
CA PHE A 106 5.85 -1.26 2.17
C PHE A 106 4.47 -0.91 1.58
N TRP A 107 4.12 0.38 1.47
CA TRP A 107 2.85 0.82 0.90
C TRP A 107 2.66 0.47 -0.57
N GLN A 108 3.75 0.18 -1.30
CA GLN A 108 3.70 -0.07 -2.74
C GLN A 108 2.84 -1.30 -3.05
N THR A 109 3.02 -2.40 -2.32
CA THR A 109 2.22 -3.64 -2.49
C THR A 109 0.87 -3.51 -1.80
N GLY A 110 0.84 -3.00 -0.57
CA GLY A 110 -0.37 -2.91 0.24
C GLY A 110 -1.50 -2.08 -0.39
N THR A 111 -1.20 -0.87 -0.86
CA THR A 111 -2.23 -0.01 -1.47
C THR A 111 -2.70 -0.53 -2.83
N THR A 112 -1.81 -1.23 -3.56
CA THR A 112 -2.16 -1.89 -4.82
C THR A 112 -3.16 -3.03 -4.57
N MET A 113 -2.85 -3.88 -3.59
CA MET A 113 -3.71 -5.00 -3.19
C MET A 113 -5.08 -4.49 -2.70
N ALA A 114 -5.10 -3.46 -1.86
CA ALA A 114 -6.32 -2.85 -1.35
C ALA A 114 -7.21 -2.35 -2.49
N TYR A 115 -6.64 -1.56 -3.41
CA TYR A 115 -7.41 -1.01 -4.52
C TYR A 115 -7.94 -2.09 -5.45
N LEU A 116 -7.12 -3.07 -5.81
CA LEU A 116 -7.54 -4.15 -6.71
C LEU A 116 -8.65 -5.02 -6.10
N ALA A 117 -8.59 -5.30 -4.80
CA ALA A 117 -9.65 -6.02 -4.09
C ALA A 117 -10.96 -5.22 -4.03
N VAL A 118 -10.90 -3.92 -3.72
CA VAL A 118 -12.10 -3.07 -3.69
C VAL A 118 -12.66 -2.84 -5.10
N LEU A 119 -11.80 -2.69 -6.11
CA LEU A 119 -12.21 -2.59 -7.51
C LEU A 119 -12.90 -3.87 -7.97
N TYR A 120 -12.39 -5.05 -7.61
CA TYR A 120 -13.04 -6.32 -7.91
C TYR A 120 -14.50 -6.33 -7.43
N GLU A 121 -14.71 -5.99 -6.16
CA GLU A 121 -16.06 -5.94 -5.57
C GLU A 121 -16.94 -4.90 -6.28
N ALA A 122 -16.42 -3.70 -6.54
CA ALA A 122 -17.17 -2.65 -7.23
C ALA A 122 -17.59 -3.08 -8.65
N VAL A 123 -16.68 -3.67 -9.43
CA VAL A 123 -16.98 -4.17 -10.79
C VAL A 123 -18.02 -5.28 -10.74
N ARG A 124 -17.88 -6.23 -9.80
CA ARG A 124 -18.80 -7.36 -9.62
C ARG A 124 -20.19 -6.89 -9.20
N GLU A 125 -20.30 -6.10 -8.15
CA GLU A 125 -21.59 -5.77 -7.52
C GLU A 125 -22.25 -4.51 -8.07
N GLN A 126 -21.48 -3.45 -8.35
CA GLN A 126 -22.04 -2.16 -8.76
C GLN A 126 -22.20 -2.05 -10.28
N TRP A 127 -21.29 -2.69 -11.03
CA TRP A 127 -21.28 -2.60 -12.50
C TRP A 127 -21.65 -3.92 -13.20
N GLY A 128 -21.89 -4.99 -12.43
CA GLY A 128 -22.42 -6.27 -12.92
C GLY A 128 -21.46 -7.11 -13.77
N GLY A 129 -20.15 -6.88 -13.68
CA GLY A 129 -19.14 -7.51 -14.53
C GLY A 129 -18.27 -8.53 -13.79
N GLU A 130 -18.80 -9.69 -13.37
CA GLU A 130 -18.00 -10.69 -12.64
C GLU A 130 -16.76 -11.15 -13.43
N GLU A 131 -16.92 -11.49 -14.71
CA GLU A 131 -15.78 -11.89 -15.58
C GLU A 131 -14.79 -10.74 -15.79
N GLU A 132 -15.27 -9.50 -15.89
CA GLU A 132 -14.44 -8.29 -16.00
C GLU A 132 -13.66 -8.03 -14.71
N ALA A 133 -14.20 -8.43 -13.56
CA ALA A 133 -13.59 -8.20 -12.25
C ALA A 133 -12.41 -9.15 -12.00
N LEU A 134 -12.50 -10.41 -12.45
CA LEU A 134 -11.54 -11.49 -12.12
C LEU A 134 -10.06 -11.10 -12.28
N PRO A 135 -9.62 -10.45 -13.37
CA PRO A 135 -8.21 -10.09 -13.55
C PRO A 135 -7.67 -9.14 -12.47
N TYR A 136 -8.53 -8.37 -11.78
CA TYR A 136 -8.11 -7.51 -10.68
C TYR A 136 -7.89 -8.31 -9.39
N LEU A 137 -8.76 -9.27 -9.10
CA LEU A 137 -8.59 -10.17 -7.96
C LEU A 137 -7.34 -11.04 -8.12
N GLU A 138 -7.12 -11.59 -9.31
CA GLU A 138 -5.91 -12.37 -9.61
C GLU A 138 -4.65 -11.56 -9.35
N ALA A 139 -4.60 -10.30 -9.81
CA ALA A 139 -3.45 -9.43 -9.55
C ALA A 139 -3.30 -9.06 -8.06
N ALA A 140 -4.38 -8.94 -7.30
CA ALA A 140 -4.30 -8.76 -5.85
C ALA A 140 -3.71 -10.01 -5.16
N LEU A 141 -4.15 -11.21 -5.58
CA LEU A 141 -3.64 -12.48 -5.07
C LEU A 141 -2.16 -12.72 -5.39
N GLU A 142 -1.66 -12.25 -6.54
CA GLU A 142 -0.24 -12.35 -6.91
C GLU A 142 0.69 -11.57 -5.97
N LEU A 143 0.19 -10.51 -5.30
CA LEU A 143 0.96 -9.74 -4.32
C LEU A 143 1.09 -10.46 -2.97
N LEU A 144 0.12 -11.31 -2.62
CA LEU A 144 -0.01 -11.89 -1.30
C LEU A 144 1.20 -12.77 -0.90
N PRO A 145 1.71 -13.70 -1.74
CA PRO A 145 2.89 -14.50 -1.38
C PRO A 145 4.13 -13.65 -1.11
N PHE A 146 4.28 -12.52 -1.81
CA PHE A 146 5.39 -11.59 -1.61
C PHE A 146 5.29 -10.88 -0.26
N ASP A 147 4.10 -10.46 0.18
CA ASP A 147 3.92 -9.85 1.50
C ASP A 147 3.97 -10.88 2.63
N ALA A 148 3.52 -12.12 2.38
CA ALA A 148 3.56 -13.23 3.33
C ALA A 148 4.99 -13.69 3.68
N CYS A 149 5.93 -13.59 2.73
CA CYS A 149 7.32 -14.03 2.92
C CYS A 149 8.24 -13.00 3.60
N GLN A 150 7.72 -11.79 3.89
CA GLN A 150 8.50 -10.72 4.52
C GLN A 150 8.82 -11.01 5.99
N THR A 151 9.96 -10.51 6.46
CA THR A 151 10.46 -10.76 7.82
C THR A 151 9.59 -10.14 8.90
N LEU A 152 9.64 -10.70 10.12
CA LEU A 152 8.87 -10.20 11.26
C LEU A 152 9.27 -8.76 11.62
N GLU A 153 10.55 -8.42 11.52
CA GLU A 153 11.07 -7.08 11.77
C GLU A 153 10.45 -6.03 10.84
N GLY A 154 10.07 -6.43 9.62
CA GLY A 154 9.33 -5.56 8.69
C GLY A 154 7.99 -5.08 9.23
N TYR A 155 7.32 -5.88 10.07
CA TYR A 155 6.05 -5.51 10.68
C TYR A 155 6.19 -4.50 11.83
N LEU A 156 7.40 -4.25 12.30
CA LEU A 156 7.68 -3.21 13.30
C LEU A 156 7.83 -1.82 12.66
N TRP A 157 7.91 -1.76 11.33
CA TRP A 157 8.04 -0.50 10.60
C TRP A 157 6.66 0.07 10.27
N PRO A 158 6.39 1.36 10.56
CA PRO A 158 5.05 1.93 10.42
C PRO A 158 4.43 1.78 9.03
N SER A 159 5.21 1.92 7.94
CA SER A 159 4.68 1.86 6.57
C SER A 159 3.99 0.53 6.20
N LYS A 160 4.23 -0.53 6.99
CA LYS A 160 3.57 -1.83 6.84
C LYS A 160 2.05 -1.76 7.01
N CYS A 161 1.54 -0.70 7.64
CA CYS A 161 0.10 -0.48 7.83
C CYS A 161 -0.71 -0.60 6.52
N LYS A 162 -0.14 -0.16 5.39
CA LYS A 162 -0.78 -0.27 4.06
C LYS A 162 -0.88 -1.70 3.57
N VAL A 163 0.05 -2.59 3.97
CA VAL A 163 -0.06 -4.04 3.72
C VAL A 163 -1.24 -4.62 4.51
N GLY A 164 -1.49 -4.12 5.72
CA GLY A 164 -2.68 -4.48 6.50
C GLY A 164 -3.97 -4.06 5.82
N TRP A 165 -4.00 -2.84 5.25
CA TRP A 165 -5.13 -2.39 4.44
C TRP A 165 -5.39 -3.34 3.25
N GLY A 166 -4.35 -3.67 2.49
CA GLY A 166 -4.45 -4.60 1.37
C GLY A 166 -4.93 -5.99 1.76
N ALA A 167 -4.27 -6.61 2.74
CA ALA A 167 -4.60 -7.97 3.18
C ALA A 167 -5.98 -8.05 3.84
N GLY A 168 -6.39 -7.01 4.59
CA GLY A 168 -7.72 -6.94 5.21
C GLY A 168 -8.84 -6.86 4.17
N GLU A 169 -8.71 -6.00 3.16
CA GLU A 169 -9.69 -5.91 2.07
C GLU A 169 -9.70 -7.18 1.21
N LEU A 170 -8.54 -7.74 0.89
CA LEU A 170 -8.45 -8.99 0.14
C LEU A 170 -9.11 -10.14 0.89
N LEU A 171 -8.79 -10.32 2.18
CA LEU A 171 -9.41 -11.34 3.03
C LEU A 171 -10.93 -11.22 3.02
N ARG A 172 -11.45 -10.00 3.23
CA ARG A 172 -12.88 -9.72 3.23
C ARG A 172 -13.53 -10.10 1.90
N VAL A 173 -12.91 -9.76 0.78
CA VAL A 173 -13.40 -10.09 -0.56
C VAL A 173 -13.40 -11.60 -0.80
N LEU A 174 -12.32 -12.30 -0.44
CA LEU A 174 -12.22 -13.75 -0.62
C LEU A 174 -13.34 -14.48 0.12
N VAL A 175 -13.54 -14.18 1.40
CA VAL A 175 -14.56 -14.87 2.21
C VAL A 175 -15.99 -14.46 1.86
N LYS A 176 -16.22 -13.17 1.51
CA LYS A 176 -17.56 -12.68 1.12
C LYS A 176 -18.09 -13.40 -0.12
N PHE A 177 -17.21 -13.68 -1.09
CA PHE A 177 -17.61 -14.27 -2.37
C PHE A 177 -17.25 -15.75 -2.50
N GLY A 178 -16.67 -16.38 -1.47
CA GLY A 178 -16.24 -17.78 -1.52
C GLY A 178 -15.17 -18.04 -2.58
N LEU A 179 -14.18 -17.15 -2.66
CA LEU A 179 -13.12 -17.16 -3.67
C LEU A 179 -11.76 -17.50 -3.06
N GLY A 180 -10.83 -17.94 -3.90
CA GLY A 180 -9.49 -18.35 -3.50
C GLY A 180 -9.43 -19.74 -2.87
N THR A 181 -8.23 -20.21 -2.59
CA THR A 181 -7.99 -21.45 -1.85
C THR A 181 -7.99 -21.20 -0.34
N GLU A 182 -8.17 -22.25 0.47
CA GLU A 182 -8.03 -22.15 1.92
C GLU A 182 -6.66 -21.59 2.33
N GLU A 183 -5.60 -21.96 1.61
CA GLU A 183 -4.24 -21.44 1.81
C GLU A 183 -4.16 -19.93 1.54
N GLN A 184 -4.77 -19.44 0.45
CA GLN A 184 -4.81 -18.01 0.13
C GLN A 184 -5.59 -17.20 1.18
N ILE A 185 -6.70 -17.75 1.68
CA ILE A 185 -7.49 -17.13 2.74
C ILE A 185 -6.68 -17.07 4.04
N GLU A 186 -6.01 -18.17 4.40
CA GLU A 186 -5.16 -18.23 5.59
C GLU A 186 -3.96 -17.28 5.50
N ASP A 187 -3.31 -17.18 4.34
CA ASP A 187 -2.21 -16.23 4.13
C ASP A 187 -2.67 -14.79 4.27
N ALA A 188 -3.81 -14.42 3.68
CA ALA A 188 -4.39 -13.09 3.82
C ALA A 188 -4.72 -12.78 5.29
N TYR A 189 -5.29 -13.74 6.02
CA TYR A 189 -5.51 -13.65 7.46
C TYR A 189 -4.21 -13.47 8.25
N GLN A 190 -3.17 -14.26 8.00
CA GLN A 190 -1.92 -14.17 8.74
C GLN A 190 -1.19 -12.86 8.48
N VAL A 191 -1.20 -12.36 7.23
CA VAL A 191 -0.62 -11.05 6.92
C VAL A 191 -1.40 -9.93 7.64
N ALA A 192 -2.73 -9.91 7.51
CA ALA A 192 -3.57 -8.91 8.19
C ALA A 192 -3.40 -8.95 9.71
N ARG A 193 -3.39 -10.16 10.31
CA ARG A 193 -3.16 -10.38 11.74
C ARG A 193 -1.79 -9.89 12.18
N LYS A 194 -0.72 -10.19 11.45
CA LYS A 194 0.64 -9.74 11.80
C LYS A 194 0.74 -8.22 11.79
N VAL A 195 0.13 -7.54 10.81
CA VAL A 195 0.07 -6.07 10.80
C VAL A 195 -0.76 -5.55 11.98
N GLY A 196 -1.93 -6.15 12.24
CA GLY A 196 -2.76 -5.89 13.42
C GLY A 196 -1.96 -5.92 14.73
N VAL A 197 -1.24 -7.02 14.95
CA VAL A 197 -0.50 -7.27 16.19
C VAL A 197 0.76 -6.42 16.29
N HIS A 198 1.58 -6.38 15.25
CA HIS A 198 2.91 -5.81 15.36
C HIS A 198 2.98 -4.35 14.92
N THR A 199 2.32 -3.99 13.82
CA THR A 199 2.36 -2.62 13.29
C THR A 199 1.43 -1.71 14.05
N PHE A 200 0.18 -2.11 14.29
CA PHE A 200 -0.80 -1.27 14.98
C PHE A 200 -0.68 -1.40 16.50
N MET A 201 -1.02 -2.56 17.08
CA MET A 201 -1.04 -2.75 18.53
C MET A 201 0.36 -2.66 19.15
N GLY A 202 1.37 -3.24 18.50
CA GLY A 202 2.75 -3.25 18.99
C GLY A 202 3.42 -1.87 19.01
N ASN A 203 2.97 -0.93 18.18
CA ASN A 203 3.52 0.44 18.13
C ASN A 203 2.63 1.49 18.81
N GLN A 204 1.49 1.09 19.40
CA GLN A 204 0.56 2.01 20.04
C GLN A 204 1.14 2.53 21.37
N LEU A 205 0.98 3.83 21.61
CA LEU A 205 1.37 4.49 22.86
C LEU A 205 0.28 4.31 23.94
N PRO A 206 0.61 4.54 25.23
CA PRO A 206 -0.36 4.36 26.33
C PRO A 206 -1.61 5.24 26.26
N ASP A 207 -1.57 6.33 25.48
CA ASP A 207 -2.71 7.21 25.23
C ASP A 207 -3.62 6.71 24.09
N GLY A 208 -3.29 5.58 23.48
CA GLY A 208 -4.03 5.01 22.35
C GLY A 208 -3.62 5.56 20.98
N GLY A 209 -2.71 6.54 20.93
CA GLY A 209 -2.18 7.10 19.68
C GLY A 209 -0.92 6.42 19.20
N TRP A 210 -0.32 6.98 18.15
CA TRP A 210 0.99 6.60 17.63
C TRP A 210 1.93 7.81 17.58
N SER A 211 3.24 7.54 17.64
CA SER A 211 4.28 8.57 17.56
C SER A 211 4.18 9.41 16.30
N ALA A 212 4.72 10.63 16.32
CA ALA A 212 5.09 11.32 15.08
C ALA A 212 6.00 10.44 14.22
N MET A 213 5.95 10.60 12.90
CA MET A 213 6.76 9.85 11.95
C MET A 213 7.67 10.75 11.13
N HIS A 214 8.92 10.33 11.04
CA HIS A 214 9.96 10.91 10.22
C HIS A 214 10.33 9.87 9.15
N TYR A 215 9.80 10.04 7.95
CA TYR A 215 10.04 9.09 6.86
C TYR A 215 11.39 9.39 6.19
N PRO A 216 12.31 8.42 6.14
CA PRO A 216 13.46 8.54 5.26
C PRO A 216 13.00 8.49 3.80
N VAL A 217 13.73 9.16 2.90
CA VAL A 217 13.57 8.95 1.45
C VAL A 217 14.83 8.31 0.86
N SER A 218 15.76 7.95 1.72
CA SER A 218 17.03 7.32 1.41
C SER A 218 17.44 6.43 2.58
N GLU A 219 17.99 5.25 2.30
CA GLU A 219 18.59 4.39 3.31
C GLU A 219 19.84 4.99 3.98
N LEU A 220 20.34 6.11 3.45
CA LEU A 220 21.46 6.89 4.00
C LEU A 220 20.97 8.02 4.93
N ASP A 221 19.67 8.30 4.94
CA ASP A 221 19.09 9.33 5.80
C ASP A 221 19.18 8.91 7.28
N PRO A 222 19.52 9.81 8.21
CA PRO A 222 19.63 9.46 9.63
C PRO A 222 18.31 8.93 10.22
N GLU A 223 17.15 9.34 9.68
CA GLU A 223 15.81 8.87 10.05
C GLU A 223 15.63 7.36 9.83
N TYR A 224 16.38 6.77 8.90
CA TYR A 224 16.37 5.33 8.65
C TYR A 224 16.77 4.54 9.91
N ASN A 225 17.50 5.15 10.85
CA ASN A 225 17.89 4.53 12.10
C ASN A 225 16.84 4.63 13.22
N LEU A 226 15.76 5.38 13.03
CA LEU A 226 14.69 5.53 14.04
C LEU A 226 13.97 4.19 14.29
N SER A 227 13.52 4.01 15.53
CA SER A 227 12.66 2.89 15.92
C SER A 227 11.36 3.42 16.48
N TYR A 228 10.25 2.89 15.97
CA TYR A 228 8.90 3.29 16.36
C TYR A 228 8.29 2.37 17.43
N VAL A 229 8.99 1.30 17.79
CA VAL A 229 8.56 0.37 18.84
C VAL A 229 8.68 1.02 20.22
N PRO A 230 7.58 1.17 20.97
CA PRO A 230 7.61 1.74 22.31
C PRO A 230 8.35 0.83 23.30
N VAL A 231 9.23 1.42 24.11
CA VAL A 231 9.87 0.76 25.25
C VAL A 231 9.35 1.42 26.53
N ARG A 232 8.63 0.64 27.35
CA ARG A 232 7.96 1.14 28.58
C ARG A 232 7.05 2.35 28.30
N GLY A 233 6.27 2.25 27.21
CA GLY A 233 5.31 3.29 26.80
C GLY A 233 5.93 4.57 26.24
N ARG A 234 7.21 4.53 25.83
CA ARG A 234 7.91 5.68 25.26
C ARG A 234 8.63 5.29 23.97
N VAL A 235 8.64 6.20 23.01
CA VAL A 235 9.42 6.09 21.78
C VAL A 235 10.55 7.11 21.79
N ASN A 236 11.68 6.76 21.18
CA ASN A 236 12.80 7.69 21.03
C ASN A 236 12.78 8.30 19.62
N VAL A 237 11.70 9.01 19.31
CA VAL A 237 11.47 9.68 18.05
C VAL A 237 11.13 11.14 18.35
N PRO A 238 11.69 12.14 17.63
CA PRO A 238 11.25 13.52 17.78
C PRO A 238 9.75 13.64 17.53
N GLN A 239 9.02 14.35 18.39
CA GLN A 239 7.56 14.51 18.25
C GLN A 239 7.17 15.78 17.48
N GLN A 240 8.15 16.47 16.92
CA GLN A 240 7.99 17.70 16.14
C GLN A 240 8.87 17.60 14.91
N ALA A 241 8.49 18.30 13.85
CA ALA A 241 9.34 18.45 12.68
C ALA A 241 10.70 19.03 13.08
N VAL A 242 11.78 18.36 12.67
CA VAL A 242 13.15 18.80 12.95
C VAL A 242 13.73 19.38 11.65
N PRO A 243 13.97 20.70 11.58
CA PRO A 243 14.46 21.35 10.36
C PRO A 243 15.76 20.74 9.85
N GLY A 244 15.80 20.40 8.57
CA GLY A 244 16.99 19.81 7.91
C GLY A 244 17.31 18.38 8.33
N TYR A 245 16.60 17.81 9.30
CA TYR A 245 16.70 16.39 9.66
C TYR A 245 15.77 15.58 8.79
N SER A 246 14.47 15.92 8.75
CA SER A 246 13.48 15.13 8.02
C SER A 246 12.97 15.77 6.75
N LYS A 247 12.99 14.97 5.68
CA LYS A 247 12.42 15.38 4.38
C LYS A 247 10.90 15.22 4.35
N LEU A 248 10.36 14.28 5.13
CA LEU A 248 8.92 14.06 5.26
C LEU A 248 8.57 13.76 6.72
N TYR A 249 7.63 14.54 7.26
CA TYR A 249 7.19 14.49 8.66
C TYR A 249 5.67 14.35 8.71
N LEU A 250 5.18 13.37 9.46
CA LEU A 250 3.77 13.25 9.84
C LEU A 250 3.64 13.49 11.34
N PRO A 251 2.78 14.43 11.76
CA PRO A 251 2.46 14.59 13.17
C PRO A 251 1.70 13.37 13.72
N PRO A 252 1.70 13.16 15.06
CA PRO A 252 1.03 12.04 15.71
C PRO A 252 -0.45 11.90 15.32
N GLU A 253 -1.15 13.02 15.16
CA GLU A 253 -2.58 13.06 14.83
C GLU A 253 -2.84 12.55 13.41
N GLU A 254 -1.98 12.91 12.45
CA GLU A 254 -2.08 12.45 11.06
C GLU A 254 -1.76 10.96 10.94
N LEU A 255 -0.68 10.50 11.61
CA LEU A 255 -0.36 9.07 11.62
C LEU A 255 -1.47 8.25 12.29
N THR A 256 -2.04 8.75 13.39
CA THR A 256 -3.18 8.10 14.05
C THR A 256 -4.39 8.01 13.12
N GLY A 257 -4.69 9.07 12.37
CA GLY A 257 -5.74 9.08 11.36
C GLY A 257 -5.53 8.03 10.27
N GLU A 258 -4.32 7.96 9.70
CA GLU A 258 -3.96 6.92 8.72
C GLU A 258 -4.14 5.52 9.31
N PHE A 259 -3.57 5.28 10.50
CA PHE A 259 -3.56 3.97 11.13
C PHE A 259 -4.96 3.48 11.48
N LEU A 260 -5.86 4.36 11.91
CA LEU A 260 -7.25 3.99 12.20
C LEU A 260 -7.99 3.53 10.93
N GLY A 261 -7.78 4.20 9.80
CA GLY A 261 -8.38 3.78 8.52
C GLY A 261 -7.90 2.41 8.06
N GLU A 262 -6.59 2.15 8.21
CA GLU A 262 -5.98 0.89 7.78
C GLU A 262 -6.25 -0.25 8.76
N LEU A 263 -6.34 0.05 10.06
CA LEU A 263 -6.77 -0.88 11.09
C LEU A 263 -8.24 -1.30 10.91
N GLU A 264 -9.12 -0.39 10.46
CA GLU A 264 -10.51 -0.73 10.16
C GLU A 264 -10.62 -1.76 9.03
N ALA A 265 -9.79 -1.65 7.98
CA ALA A 265 -9.74 -2.65 6.92
C ALA A 265 -9.29 -4.02 7.44
N VAL A 266 -8.28 -4.06 8.32
CA VAL A 266 -7.87 -5.29 9.01
C VAL A 266 -9.03 -5.84 9.85
N TYR A 267 -9.65 -5.01 10.68
CA TYR A 267 -10.77 -5.42 11.54
C TYR A 267 -11.92 -6.03 10.74
N ARG A 268 -12.37 -5.37 9.66
CA ARG A 268 -13.45 -5.87 8.79
C ARG A 268 -13.09 -7.20 8.14
N GLY A 269 -11.86 -7.36 7.68
CA GLY A 269 -11.37 -8.63 7.14
C GLY A 269 -11.41 -9.75 8.18
N LEU A 270 -10.92 -9.50 9.40
CA LEU A 270 -10.90 -10.48 10.49
C LEU A 270 -12.31 -10.87 10.96
N VAL A 271 -13.25 -9.92 11.03
CA VAL A 271 -14.65 -10.18 11.36
C VAL A 271 -15.30 -11.07 10.31
N ALA A 272 -15.14 -10.72 9.02
CA ALA A 272 -15.69 -11.51 7.92
C ALA A 272 -15.11 -12.94 7.89
N TYR A 273 -13.82 -13.09 8.15
CA TYR A 273 -13.19 -14.41 8.24
C TYR A 273 -13.73 -15.24 9.41
N ARG A 274 -13.94 -14.62 10.58
CA ARG A 274 -14.54 -15.29 11.74
C ARG A 274 -15.95 -15.79 11.44
N GLU A 275 -16.76 -15.00 10.73
CA GLU A 275 -18.11 -15.38 10.31
C GLU A 275 -18.10 -16.49 9.25
N TRP A 276 -17.10 -16.50 8.36
CA TRP A 276 -16.92 -17.57 7.38
C TRP A 276 -16.56 -18.92 8.02
N LEU A 277 -15.88 -18.92 9.17
CA LEU A 277 -15.54 -20.13 9.92
C LEU A 277 -16.71 -20.74 10.72
N SER A 278 -17.81 -20.01 10.92
CA SER A 278 -18.96 -20.44 11.75
C SER A 278 -20.06 -21.10 10.94
#